data_AF-A0A6N6NLV3-F1
#
_entry.id   AF-A0A6N6NLV3-F1
#
_cell.length_a   1.000
_cell.length_b   1.000
_cell.length_c   1.000
_cell.angle_alpha   90.00
_cell.angle_beta   90.00
_cell.angle_gamma   90.00
#
_symmetry.space_group_name_H-M   'P 1'
#
loop_
_entity.id
_entity.type
_entity.pdbx_description
1 polymer ?
#
loop_
_entity_poly.entity_id
_entity_poly.type
_entity_poly.pdbx_seq_one_letter_code
_entity_poly.pdbx_strand_id
1 'polypeptide(L)'
;MATYGIIRHRVNPGQDDYMYLRKSKKPNGRTYLTIVQGYRDASGKNRARTVKSLGYVDALEAEFDDPVAHFEEECRRMTEEAARAQAPVTVEFS
;
A
#
# COMPACT_ATOMS: atom_id res chain seq x y z
N MET A 1 1.23 7.39 22.26
CA MET A 1 1.85 7.50 20.92
C MET A 1 1.95 6.10 20.33
N ALA A 2 1.03 5.71 19.44
CA ALA A 2 0.94 4.33 18.95
C ALA A 2 1.97 4.08 17.84
N THR A 3 3.09 3.44 18.18
CA THR A 3 4.03 2.81 17.26
C THR A 3 3.33 1.66 16.55
N TYR A 4 2.65 1.96 15.43
CA TYR A 4 2.20 0.93 14.51
C TYR A 4 3.45 0.23 13.96
N GLY A 5 3.72 -0.98 14.46
CA GLY A 5 4.81 -1.83 14.01
C GLY A 5 4.62 -2.14 12.53
N ILE A 6 5.39 -1.46 11.68
CA ILE A 6 5.51 -1.81 10.26
C ILE A 6 6.23 -3.16 10.24
N ILE A 7 5.48 -4.23 9.97
CA ILE A 7 6.06 -5.53 9.64
C ILE A 7 6.80 -5.33 8.32
N ARG A 8 8.11 -5.05 8.41
CA ARG A 8 8.98 -4.96 7.25
C ARG A 8 9.27 -6.39 6.80
N HIS A 9 8.40 -6.94 5.96
CA HIS A 9 8.84 -8.04 5.10
C HIS A 9 10.05 -7.52 4.32
N ARG A 10 11.19 -8.20 4.40
CA ARG A 10 12.34 -7.92 3.55
C ARG A 10 11.92 -8.24 2.11
N VAL A 11 11.34 -7.25 1.43
CA VAL A 11 11.07 -7.33 -0.01
C VAL A 11 12.41 -7.17 -0.74
N ASN A 12 12.58 -7.93 -1.82
CA ASN A 12 13.82 -8.09 -2.59
C ASN A 12 14.61 -6.78 -2.83
N PRO A 13 15.95 -6.84 -2.85
CA PRO A 13 16.77 -5.71 -3.28
C PRO A 13 16.40 -5.33 -4.72
N GLY A 14 15.82 -4.14 -4.91
CA GLY A 14 15.37 -3.62 -6.22
C GLY A 14 13.87 -3.29 -6.34
N GLN A 15 13.05 -3.64 -5.34
CA GLN A 15 11.67 -3.13 -5.23
C GLN A 15 11.60 -2.02 -4.19
N ASP A 16 11.88 -0.79 -4.64
CA ASP A 16 11.86 0.40 -3.79
C ASP A 16 10.44 0.93 -3.54
N ASP A 17 9.44 0.43 -4.26
CA ASP A 17 8.03 0.84 -4.16
C ASP A 17 7.11 -0.37 -4.00
N TYR A 18 6.29 -0.38 -2.95
CA TYR A 18 5.32 -1.44 -2.65
C TYR A 18 4.05 -0.87 -2.03
N MET A 19 2.90 -1.35 -2.49
CA MET A 19 1.59 -1.04 -1.91
C MET A 19 1.22 -2.09 -0.88
N TYR A 20 0.70 -1.65 0.27
CA TYR A 20 0.18 -2.56 1.28
C TYR A 20 -1.07 -2.01 1.95
N LEU A 21 -1.91 -2.93 2.43
CA LEU A 21 -3.06 -2.60 3.24
C LEU A 21 -2.65 -2.34 4.68
N ARG A 22 -2.83 -1.10 5.11
CA ARG A 22 -2.71 -0.70 6.49
C ARG A 22 -4.06 -0.87 7.19
N LYS A 23 -4.08 -1.77 8.17
CA LYS A 23 -5.22 -1.97 9.07
C LYS A 23 -5.02 -1.13 10.33
N SER A 24 -5.90 -0.16 10.57
CA SER A 24 -5.87 0.67 11.77
C SER A 24 -7.07 0.32 12.65
N LYS A 25 -6.81 -0.29 13.81
CA LYS A 25 -7.85 -0.57 14.80
C LYS A 25 -8.10 0.69 15.61
N LYS A 26 -9.33 1.18 15.55
CA LYS A 26 -9.79 2.33 16.35
C LYS A 26 -10.26 1.83 17.72
N PRO A 27 -10.22 2.69 18.76
CA PRO A 27 -10.67 2.33 20.11
C PRO A 27 -12.17 1.97 20.18
N ASN A 28 -12.96 2.32 19.16
CA ASN A 28 -14.36 1.93 19.02
C ASN A 28 -14.57 0.49 18.50
N GLY A 29 -13.50 -0.31 18.38
CA GLY A 29 -13.56 -1.69 17.87
C GLY A 29 -13.58 -1.81 16.36
N ARG A 30 -13.73 -0.71 15.61
CA ARG A 30 -13.81 -0.74 14.14
C ARG A 30 -12.41 -0.80 13.53
N THR A 31 -12.27 -1.61 12.48
CA THR A 31 -11.04 -1.68 11.68
C THR A 31 -11.16 -0.78 10.46
N TYR A 32 -10.21 0.13 10.29
CA TYR A 32 -10.13 1.01 9.13
C TYR A 32 -9.04 0.54 8.17
N LEU A 33 -9.38 0.33 6.90
CA LEU A 33 -8.45 -0.04 5.83
C LEU A 33 -7.99 1.18 5.06
N THR A 34 -6.68 1.23 4.82
CA THR A 34 -6.04 2.28 4.04
C THR A 34 -4.94 1.66 3.21
N ILE A 35 -4.94 1.91 1.91
CA ILE A 35 -3.85 1.54 1.01
C ILE A 35 -2.74 2.57 1.18
N VAL A 36 -1.56 2.07 1.53
CA VAL A 36 -0.36 2.86 1.76
C VAL A 36 0.74 2.35 0.83
N GLN A 37 1.42 3.27 0.16
CA GLN A 37 2.60 2.99 -0.64
C GLN A 37 3.84 3.25 0.19
N GLY A 38 4.63 2.21 0.44
CA GLY A 38 6.00 2.36 0.90
C GLY A 38 6.90 2.63 -0.29
N TYR A 39 7.63 3.74 -0.28
CA TYR A 39 8.61 4.06 -1.32
C TYR A 39 9.94 4.53 -0.72
N ARG A 40 11.04 4.40 -1.45
CA ARG A 40 12.35 4.91 -1.01
C ARG A 40 12.61 6.29 -1.62
N ASP A 41 12.93 7.24 -0.76
CA ASP A 41 13.31 8.60 -1.18
C ASP A 41 14.73 8.57 -1.79
N ALA A 42 15.10 9.57 -2.60
CA ALA A 42 16.44 9.74 -3.15
C ALA A 42 17.53 9.83 -2.06
N SER A 43 17.14 10.21 -0.84
CA SER A 43 17.99 10.18 0.36
C SER A 43 18.18 8.78 0.96
N GLY A 44 17.65 7.72 0.33
CA GLY A 44 17.74 6.33 0.81
C GLY A 44 16.84 6.01 2.02
N LYS A 45 15.99 6.96 2.45
CA LYS A 45 15.06 6.77 3.56
C LYS A 45 13.75 6.15 3.09
N ASN A 46 13.24 5.20 3.87
CA ASN A 46 11.92 4.63 3.63
C ASN A 46 10.84 5.64 4.00
N ARG A 47 10.02 6.00 3.03
CA ARG A 47 8.83 6.82 3.18
C ARG A 47 7.59 5.98 2.96
N ALA A 48 6.48 6.45 3.50
CA ALA A 48 5.18 5.86 3.25
C ALA A 48 4.21 6.99 2.94
N ARG A 49 3.45 6.87 1.84
CA ARG A 49 2.37 7.78 1.50
C ARG A 49 1.04 7.05 1.46
N THR A 50 0.01 7.66 2.03
CA THR A 50 -1.35 7.14 1.91
C THR A 50 -1.83 7.38 0.48
N VAL A 51 -2.12 6.30 -0.25
CA VAL A 51 -2.63 6.38 -1.63
C VAL A 51 -4.13 6.47 -1.62
N LYS A 52 -4.79 5.60 -0.85
CA LYS A 52 -6.26 5.54 -0.83
C LYS A 52 -6.78 5.10 0.53
N SER A 53 -7.72 5.86 1.07
CA SER A 53 -8.46 5.47 2.26
C SER A 53 -9.70 4.69 1.81
N LEU A 54 -9.75 3.39 2.12
CA LEU A 54 -10.84 2.53 1.66
C LEU A 54 -12.09 2.70 2.53
N GLY A 55 -11.91 2.84 3.84
CA GLY A 55 -13.03 2.93 4.78
C GLY A 55 -12.94 1.89 5.88
N TYR A 56 -14.08 1.52 6.44
CA TYR A 56 -14.16 0.50 7.49
C TYR A 56 -14.29 -0.89 6.88
N VAL A 57 -13.64 -1.88 7.52
CA VAL A 57 -13.73 -3.29 7.13
C VAL A 57 -15.18 -3.74 7.07
N ASP A 58 -16.00 -3.48 8.10
CA ASP A 58 -17.42 -3.85 8.13
C ASP A 58 -18.22 -3.37 6.91
N ALA A 59 -17.90 -2.19 6.38
CA ALA A 59 -18.60 -1.66 5.21
C ALA A 59 -18.20 -2.41 3.94
N LEU A 60 -16.93 -2.78 3.84
CA LEU A 60 -16.39 -3.53 2.69
C LEU A 60 -16.77 -5.00 2.75
N GLU A 61 -16.88 -5.59 3.95
CA GLU A 61 -17.37 -6.96 4.17
C GLU A 61 -18.85 -7.12 3.79
N ALA A 62 -19.61 -6.03 3.76
CA ALA A 62 -20.99 -6.04 3.28
C ALA A 62 -21.09 -6.10 1.74
N GLU A 63 -20.06 -5.64 1.03
CA GLU A 63 -20.01 -5.58 -0.44
C GLU A 63 -19.14 -6.70 -1.06
N PHE A 64 -18.17 -7.20 -0.31
CA PHE A 64 -17.19 -8.20 -0.74
C PHE A 64 -17.01 -9.27 0.34
N ASP A 65 -16.99 -10.55 -0.03
CA ASP A 65 -16.77 -11.64 0.92
C ASP A 65 -15.40 -11.53 1.64
N ASP A 66 -14.34 -11.16 0.91
CA ASP A 66 -12.99 -10.97 1.45
C ASP A 66 -12.39 -9.63 0.96
N PRO A 67 -12.76 -8.49 1.57
CA PRO A 67 -12.30 -7.18 1.11
C PRO A 67 -10.78 -7.05 1.24
N VAL A 68 -10.19 -7.69 2.25
CA VAL A 68 -8.73 -7.70 2.41
C VAL A 68 -8.06 -8.37 1.22
N ALA A 69 -8.53 -9.55 0.79
CA ALA A 69 -7.95 -10.27 -0.33
C ALA A 69 -8.12 -9.48 -1.64
N HIS A 70 -9.32 -8.92 -1.86
CA HIS A 70 -9.60 -8.11 -3.04
C HIS A 70 -8.65 -6.92 -3.18
N PHE A 71 -8.45 -6.15 -2.11
CA PHE A 71 -7.52 -5.02 -2.15
C PHE A 71 -6.05 -5.43 -2.06
N GLU A 72 -5.72 -6.62 -1.57
CA GLU A 72 -4.36 -7.14 -1.57
C GLU A 72 -3.92 -7.48 -2.99
N GLU A 73 -4.78 -8.12 -3.78
CA GLU A 73 -4.53 -8.34 -5.21
C GLU A 73 -4.40 -7.01 -5.96
N GLU A 74 -5.26 -6.03 -5.66
CA GLU A 74 -5.14 -4.71 -6.26
C GLU A 74 -3.82 -4.01 -5.88
N CYS A 75 -3.40 -4.10 -4.61
CA CYS A 75 -2.11 -3.59 -4.17
C CYS A 75 -0.96 -4.26 -4.92
N ARG A 76 -1.03 -5.58 -5.15
CA ARG A 76 -0.03 -6.32 -5.92
C ARG A 76 0.03 -5.83 -7.36
N ARG A 77 -1.12 -5.70 -8.03
CA ARG A 77 -1.19 -5.17 -9.39
C ARG A 77 -0.63 -3.76 -9.49
N MET A 78 -1.02 -2.88 -8.57
CA MET A 78 -0.49 -1.51 -8.49
C MET A 78 1.03 -1.49 -8.24
N THR A 79 1.54 -2.41 -7.43
CA THR A 79 2.98 -2.53 -7.17
C THR A 79 3.74 -2.99 -8.42
N GLU A 80 3.20 -3.99 -9.13
CA GLU A 80 3.77 -4.47 -10.39
C GLU A 80 3.75 -3.38 -11.47
N GLU A 81 2.66 -2.62 -11.57
CA GLU A 81 2.54 -1.48 -12.48
C GLU A 81 3.49 -0.34 -12.09
N ALA A 82 3.58 0.01 -10.80
CA ALA A 82 4.51 1.03 -10.31
C ALA A 82 5.97 0.64 -10.51
N ALA A 83 6.30 -0.65 -10.39
CA ALA A 83 7.63 -1.18 -10.68
C ALA A 83 7.95 -1.10 -12.18
N ARG A 84 6.96 -1.39 -13.04
CA ARG A 84 7.09 -1.25 -14.49
C ARG A 84 7.16 0.23 -14.92
N ALA A 85 6.44 1.12 -14.27
CA ALA A 85 6.37 2.55 -14.59
C ALA A 85 7.57 3.35 -14.05
N GLN A 86 8.21 2.90 -12.95
CA GLN A 86 9.45 3.49 -12.45
C GLN A 86 10.70 3.07 -13.24
N ALA A 87 10.59 2.06 -14.12
CA ALA A 87 11.56 1.95 -15.20
C ALA A 87 11.47 3.26 -15.99
N PRO A 88 12.57 4.02 -16.18
CA PRO A 88 12.52 5.34 -16.76
C PRO A 88 11.93 5.21 -18.17
N VAL A 89 10.65 5.55 -18.31
CA VAL A 89 10.05 5.73 -19.62
C VAL A 89 10.70 7.01 -20.13
N THR A 90 11.74 6.83 -20.94
CA THR A 90 12.29 7.89 -21.78
C THR A 90 11.16 8.33 -22.69
N VAL A 91 10.39 9.33 -22.26
CA VAL A 91 9.40 9.98 -23.11
C VAL A 91 10.19 10.88 -24.05
N GLU A 92 10.64 10.33 -25.17
CA GLU A 92 11.09 11.14 -26.29
C GLU A 92 9.84 11.80 -26.90
N PHE A 93 9.59 13.04 -26.50
CA PHE A 93 8.67 13.90 -27.21
C PHE A 93 9.39 14.41 -28.47
N SER A 94 8.94 13.96 -29.65
CA SER A 94 9.38 14.42 -30.98
C SER A 94 8.57 15.59 -31.49
#